data_AF-A0A347AFJ8-F1
#
_entry.id   AF-A0A347AFJ8-F1
#
_cell.length_a   1.000
_cell.length_b   1.000
_cell.length_c   1.000
_cell.angle_alpha   90.00
_cell.angle_beta   90.00
_cell.angle_gamma   90.00
#
_symmetry.space_group_name_H-M   'P 1'
#
loop_
_entity.id
_entity.type
_entity.pdbx_description
1 polymer ?
#
loop_
_entity_poly.entity_id
_entity_poly.type
_entity_poly.pdbx_seq_one_letter_code
_entity_poly.pdbx_strand_id
1 'polypeptide(L)'
;MEDIINNSEDELSKLKSLKVKNDDIVLNTADKIIKLKEKLLEKENDSEMEKLLKNLETEIDELKQNKEDVEKRIVQKKDEIDTANKEKDEIVKKSLIKLHEDLKREYKDADSDRAKYMEMYREMKDKMSALDKKIMYLKLMVSKNYDLRLL
;
A
#
# COMPACT_ATOMS: atom_id res chain seq x y z
N MET A 1 -9.34 -0.05 2.77
CA MET A 1 -8.68 -0.68 1.61
C MET A 1 -7.69 -1.74 2.05
N GLU A 2 -6.79 -1.45 2.98
CA GLU A 2 -5.83 -2.42 3.50
C GLU A 2 -6.51 -3.66 4.10
N ASP A 3 -7.55 -3.48 4.93
CA ASP A 3 -8.33 -4.59 5.48
C ASP A 3 -9.08 -5.41 4.41
N ILE A 4 -9.49 -4.76 3.30
CA ILE A 4 -10.19 -5.43 2.19
C ILE A 4 -9.19 -6.28 1.39
N ILE A 5 -8.00 -5.74 1.11
CA ILE A 5 -6.91 -6.46 0.44
C ILE A 5 -6.48 -7.66 1.28
N ASN A 6 -6.21 -7.45 2.58
CA ASN A 6 -5.78 -8.51 3.49
C ASN A 6 -6.82 -9.64 3.60
N ASN A 7 -8.10 -9.31 3.75
CA ASN A 7 -9.16 -10.31 3.78
C ASN A 7 -9.26 -11.10 2.46
N SER A 8 -9.16 -10.41 1.31
CA SER A 8 -9.19 -11.06 0.00
C SER A 8 -7.96 -11.94 -0.24
N GLU A 9 -6.78 -11.55 0.26
CA GLU A 9 -5.55 -12.36 0.22
C GLU A 9 -5.67 -13.62 1.08
N ASP A 10 -6.26 -13.52 2.27
CA ASP A 10 -6.54 -14.65 3.15
C ASP A 10 -7.54 -15.63 2.51
N GLU A 11 -8.60 -15.12 1.89
CA GLU A 11 -9.56 -15.92 1.13
C GLU A 11 -8.89 -16.61 -0.07
N LEU A 12 -8.04 -15.89 -0.81
CA LEU A 12 -7.27 -16.44 -1.93
C LEU A 12 -6.35 -17.58 -1.47
N SER A 13 -5.69 -17.41 -0.33
CA SER A 13 -4.82 -18.43 0.27
C SER A 13 -5.62 -19.69 0.63
N LYS A 14 -6.78 -19.52 1.26
CA LYS A 14 -7.70 -20.64 1.58
C LYS A 14 -8.15 -21.37 0.31
N LEU A 15 -8.58 -20.64 -0.73
CA LEU A 15 -9.01 -21.23 -2.01
C LEU A 15 -7.88 -21.99 -2.70
N LYS A 16 -6.65 -21.46 -2.70
CA LYS A 16 -5.47 -22.17 -3.23
C LYS A 16 -5.20 -23.47 -2.46
N SER A 17 -5.32 -23.45 -1.13
CA SER A 17 -5.15 -24.68 -0.32
C SER A 17 -6.24 -25.71 -0.64
N LEU A 18 -7.47 -25.25 -0.87
CA LEU A 18 -8.60 -26.11 -1.20
C LEU A 18 -8.41 -26.75 -2.57
N LYS A 19 -7.89 -26.00 -3.54
CA LYS A 19 -7.53 -26.50 -4.87
C LYS A 19 -6.52 -27.65 -4.77
N VAL A 20 -5.43 -27.47 -4.02
CA VAL A 20 -4.41 -28.51 -3.84
C VAL A 20 -5.01 -29.77 -3.21
N LYS A 21 -5.84 -29.61 -2.18
CA LYS A 21 -6.55 -30.76 -1.56
C LYS A 21 -7.46 -31.47 -2.55
N ASN A 22 -8.21 -30.74 -3.38
CA ASN A 22 -9.07 -31.35 -4.40
C ASN A 22 -8.23 -32.08 -5.45
N ASP A 23 -7.09 -31.53 -5.88
CA ASP A 23 -6.18 -32.18 -6.82
C ASP A 23 -5.67 -33.52 -6.26
N ASP A 24 -5.28 -33.55 -4.99
CA ASP A 24 -4.85 -34.78 -4.31
C ASP A 24 -5.99 -35.82 -4.23
N ILE A 25 -7.21 -35.40 -3.92
CA ILE A 25 -8.36 -36.30 -3.84
C ILE A 25 -8.68 -36.86 -5.22
N VAL A 26 -8.73 -36.03 -6.27
CA VAL A 26 -8.98 -36.47 -7.65
C VAL A 26 -7.95 -37.49 -8.11
N LEU A 27 -6.66 -37.25 -7.82
CA LEU A 27 -5.58 -38.20 -8.12
C LEU A 27 -5.80 -39.56 -7.42
N ASN A 28 -6.05 -39.53 -6.11
CA ASN A 28 -6.27 -40.76 -5.34
C ASN A 28 -7.51 -41.55 -5.80
N THR A 29 -8.59 -40.84 -6.15
CA THR A 29 -9.82 -41.47 -6.65
C THR A 29 -9.61 -42.04 -8.05
N ALA A 30 -8.86 -41.35 -8.92
CA ALA A 30 -8.49 -41.87 -10.24
C ALA A 30 -7.65 -43.14 -10.13
N ASP A 31 -6.65 -43.18 -9.23
CA ASP A 31 -5.84 -44.37 -8.97
C ASP A 31 -6.68 -45.55 -8.46
N LYS A 32 -7.69 -45.30 -7.62
CA LYS A 32 -8.64 -46.34 -7.16
C LYS A 32 -9.47 -46.89 -8.31
N ILE A 33 -9.95 -46.04 -9.22
CA ILE A 33 -10.71 -46.47 -10.39
C ILE A 33 -9.85 -47.35 -11.29
N ILE A 34 -8.59 -46.97 -11.56
CA ILE A 34 -7.67 -47.78 -12.36
C ILE A 34 -7.52 -49.18 -11.76
N LYS A 35 -7.24 -49.26 -10.45
CA LYS A 35 -7.11 -50.55 -9.73
C LYS A 35 -8.39 -51.38 -9.74
N LEU A 36 -9.57 -50.75 -9.72
CA LEU A 36 -10.85 -51.45 -9.81
C LEU A 36 -11.13 -51.95 -11.23
N LYS A 37 -10.78 -51.17 -12.27
CA LYS A 37 -10.86 -51.59 -13.67
C LYS A 37 -9.96 -52.80 -13.95
N GLU A 38 -8.73 -52.79 -13.41
CA GLU A 38 -7.79 -53.91 -13.50
C GLU A 38 -8.34 -55.18 -12.84
N LYS A 39 -8.95 -55.06 -11.64
CA LYS A 39 -9.55 -56.22 -10.95
C LYS A 39 -10.80 -56.77 -11.61
N LEU A 40 -11.61 -55.93 -12.25
CA LEU A 40 -12.79 -56.35 -13.02
C LEU A 40 -12.40 -57.11 -14.29
N LEU A 41 -11.23 -56.84 -14.88
CA LEU A 41 -10.68 -57.64 -15.97
C LEU A 41 -10.28 -59.06 -15.52
N GLU A 42 -9.91 -59.24 -14.25
CA GLU A 42 -9.52 -60.53 -13.68
C GLU A 42 -10.70 -61.35 -13.11
N LYS A 43 -11.83 -60.70 -12.77
CA LYS A 43 -13.04 -61.34 -12.24
C LYS A 43 -14.25 -61.03 -13.13
N GLU A 44 -14.63 -61.99 -13.97
CA GLU A 44 -15.86 -61.88 -14.78
C GLU A 44 -17.12 -61.78 -13.89
N ASN A 45 -17.94 -60.74 -14.15
CA ASN A 45 -19.30 -60.52 -13.60
C ASN A 45 -19.43 -60.26 -12.09
N ASP A 46 -18.62 -59.36 -11.52
CA ASP A 46 -18.85 -58.82 -10.17
C ASP A 46 -19.71 -57.52 -10.20
N SER A 47 -21.03 -57.69 -10.10
CA SER A 47 -22.02 -56.60 -10.15
C SER A 47 -21.83 -55.54 -9.04
N GLU A 48 -21.29 -55.91 -7.87
CA GLU A 48 -21.01 -54.96 -6.81
C GLU A 48 -19.82 -54.06 -7.17
N MET A 49 -18.79 -54.65 -7.78
CA MET A 49 -17.60 -53.93 -8.22
C MET A 49 -17.93 -52.91 -9.33
N GLU A 50 -18.81 -53.26 -10.27
CA GLU A 50 -19.29 -52.33 -11.31
C GLU A 50 -20.06 -51.13 -10.72
N LYS A 51 -20.92 -51.37 -9.72
CA LYS A 51 -21.63 -50.27 -9.02
C LYS A 51 -20.66 -49.34 -8.30
N LEU A 52 -19.65 -49.91 -7.64
CA LEU A 52 -18.63 -49.16 -6.92
C LEU A 52 -17.80 -48.29 -7.88
N LEU A 53 -17.48 -48.83 -9.04
CA LEU A 53 -16.76 -48.12 -10.10
C LEU A 53 -17.58 -46.96 -10.66
N LYS A 54 -18.88 -47.18 -10.92
CA LYS A 54 -19.79 -46.14 -11.39
C LYS A 54 -19.95 -45.01 -10.38
N ASN A 55 -20.02 -45.33 -9.08
CA ASN A 55 -20.07 -44.34 -8.00
C ASN A 55 -18.80 -43.49 -7.93
N LEU A 56 -17.62 -44.12 -8.09
CA LEU A 56 -16.34 -43.40 -8.08
C LEU A 56 -16.17 -42.53 -9.34
N GLU A 57 -16.67 -42.97 -10.49
CA GLU A 57 -16.70 -42.16 -11.71
C GLU A 57 -17.58 -40.92 -11.52
N THR A 58 -18.77 -41.05 -10.92
CA THR A 58 -19.60 -39.88 -10.57
C THR A 58 -18.94 -38.95 -9.55
N GLU A 59 -18.26 -39.50 -8.53
CA GLU A 59 -17.54 -38.71 -7.53
C GLU A 59 -16.40 -37.89 -8.16
N ILE A 60 -15.67 -38.46 -9.12
CA ILE A 60 -14.63 -37.73 -9.86
C ILE A 60 -15.22 -36.59 -10.67
N ASP A 61 -16.36 -36.79 -11.34
CA ASP A 61 -16.97 -35.75 -12.15
C ASP A 61 -17.49 -34.59 -11.28
N GLU A 62 -18.05 -34.88 -10.10
CA GLU A 62 -18.40 -33.87 -9.10
C GLU A 62 -17.16 -33.11 -8.59
N LEU A 63 -16.06 -33.81 -8.30
CA LEU A 63 -14.80 -33.19 -7.87
C LEU A 63 -14.18 -32.31 -8.95
N LYS A 64 -14.26 -32.70 -10.23
CA LYS A 64 -13.79 -31.88 -11.36
C LYS A 64 -14.62 -30.59 -11.47
N GLN A 65 -15.94 -30.68 -11.32
CA GLN A 65 -16.81 -29.52 -11.37
C GLN A 65 -16.52 -28.57 -10.20
N ASN A 66 -16.36 -29.10 -8.99
CA ASN A 66 -15.94 -28.33 -7.82
C ASN A 66 -14.58 -27.66 -8.01
N LYS A 67 -13.62 -28.34 -8.66
CA LYS A 67 -12.32 -27.76 -8.99
C LYS A 67 -12.45 -26.58 -9.95
N GLU A 68 -13.25 -26.72 -11.01
CA GLU A 68 -13.47 -25.64 -11.98
C GLU A 68 -14.09 -24.41 -11.31
N ASP A 69 -15.05 -24.60 -10.41
CA ASP A 69 -15.67 -23.52 -9.65
C ASP A 69 -14.68 -22.82 -8.70
N VAL A 70 -13.80 -23.58 -8.04
CA VAL A 70 -12.73 -23.02 -7.20
C VAL A 70 -11.73 -22.22 -8.05
N GLU A 71 -11.38 -22.70 -9.24
CA GLU A 71 -10.49 -21.98 -10.15
C GLU A 71 -11.09 -20.65 -10.63
N LYS A 72 -12.39 -20.64 -10.98
CA LYS A 72 -13.11 -19.40 -11.31
C LYS A 72 -13.11 -18.41 -10.16
N ARG A 73 -13.36 -18.87 -8.92
CA ARG A 73 -13.32 -18.02 -7.72
C ARG A 73 -11.92 -17.47 -7.44
N ILE A 74 -10.86 -18.26 -7.68
CA ILE A 74 -9.47 -17.79 -7.55
C ILE A 74 -9.20 -16.65 -8.52
N VAL A 75 -9.65 -16.76 -9.77
CA VAL A 75 -9.47 -15.69 -10.77
C VAL A 75 -10.22 -14.43 -10.35
N GLN A 76 -11.50 -14.56 -9.96
CA GLN A 76 -12.30 -13.43 -9.47
C GLN A 76 -11.64 -12.72 -8.29
N LYS A 77 -11.15 -13.48 -7.30
CA LYS A 77 -10.48 -12.91 -6.12
C LYS A 77 -9.16 -12.21 -6.46
N LYS A 78 -8.41 -12.68 -7.46
CA LYS A 78 -7.23 -11.96 -7.96
C LYS A 78 -7.62 -10.62 -8.58
N ASP A 79 -8.65 -10.61 -9.42
CA ASP A 79 -9.11 -9.40 -10.09
C ASP A 79 -9.61 -8.35 -9.07
N GLU A 80 -10.29 -8.81 -8.01
CA GLU A 80 -10.69 -7.95 -6.88
C GLU A 80 -9.48 -7.33 -6.16
N ILE A 81 -8.46 -8.13 -5.86
CA ILE A 81 -7.21 -7.65 -5.22
C ILE A 81 -6.51 -6.62 -6.12
N ASP A 82 -6.35 -6.94 -7.41
CA ASP A 82 -5.69 -6.05 -8.37
C ASP A 82 -6.43 -4.72 -8.52
N THR A 83 -7.77 -4.76 -8.52
CA THR A 83 -8.60 -3.55 -8.57
C THR A 83 -8.45 -2.72 -7.30
N ALA A 84 -8.53 -3.35 -6.13
CA ALA A 84 -8.37 -2.67 -4.85
C ALA A 84 -6.96 -2.05 -4.69
N ASN A 85 -5.93 -2.72 -5.18
CA ASN A 85 -4.56 -2.19 -5.18
C ASN A 85 -4.43 -0.96 -6.09
N LYS A 86 -5.02 -0.99 -7.29
CA LYS A 86 -5.04 0.18 -8.18
C LYS A 86 -5.75 1.38 -7.55
N GLU A 87 -6.90 1.15 -6.91
CA GLU A 87 -7.61 2.20 -6.19
C GLU A 87 -6.78 2.76 -5.04
N LYS A 88 -6.11 1.91 -4.27
CA LYS A 88 -5.20 2.32 -3.19
C LYS A 88 -4.10 3.24 -3.73
N ASP A 89 -3.44 2.83 -4.81
CA ASP A 89 -2.36 3.59 -5.43
C ASP A 89 -2.84 4.95 -5.96
N GLU A 90 -4.03 5.01 -6.54
CA GLU A 90 -4.63 6.28 -6.98
C GLU A 90 -4.89 7.24 -5.82
N ILE A 91 -5.43 6.75 -4.70
CA ILE A 91 -5.67 7.57 -3.52
C ILE A 91 -4.36 8.08 -2.95
N VAL A 92 -3.34 7.22 -2.84
CA VAL A 92 -2.01 7.61 -2.36
C VAL A 92 -1.42 8.69 -3.28
N LYS A 93 -1.49 8.49 -4.60
CA LYS A 93 -1.00 9.47 -5.57
C LYS A 93 -1.69 10.83 -5.44
N LYS A 94 -3.03 10.85 -5.36
CA LYS A 94 -3.80 12.09 -5.17
C LYS A 94 -3.44 12.80 -3.87
N SER A 95 -3.26 12.04 -2.80
CA SER A 95 -2.88 12.57 -1.48
C SER A 95 -1.47 13.18 -1.48
N LEU A 96 -0.51 12.51 -2.13
CA LEU A 96 0.86 13.02 -2.27
C LEU A 96 0.93 14.29 -3.12
N ILE A 97 0.16 14.35 -4.21
CA ILE A 97 0.08 15.56 -5.05
C ILE A 97 -0.44 16.74 -4.22
N LYS A 98 -1.53 16.54 -3.49
CA LYS A 98 -2.10 17.58 -2.63
C LYS A 98 -1.12 18.04 -1.55
N LEU A 99 -0.47 17.09 -0.86
CA LEU A 99 0.54 17.40 0.15
C LEU A 99 1.71 18.20 -0.44
N HIS A 100 2.17 17.86 -1.65
CA HIS A 100 3.22 18.60 -2.33
C HIS A 100 2.78 20.04 -2.67
N GLU A 101 1.55 20.22 -3.15
CA GLU A 101 0.99 21.55 -3.45
C GLU A 101 0.86 22.42 -2.20
N ASP A 102 0.41 21.83 -1.09
CA ASP A 102 0.25 22.52 0.19
C ASP A 102 1.63 22.94 0.74
N LEU A 103 2.60 22.03 0.79
CA LEU A 103 3.98 22.33 1.22
C LEU A 103 4.64 23.41 0.35
N LYS A 104 4.41 23.36 -0.97
CA LYS A 104 4.95 24.35 -1.90
C LYS A 104 4.37 25.74 -1.65
N ARG A 105 3.11 25.83 -1.21
CA ARG A 105 2.45 27.09 -0.83
C ARG A 105 3.03 27.62 0.48
N GLU A 106 3.06 26.79 1.52
CA GLU A 106 3.62 27.16 2.82
C GLU A 106 5.08 27.63 2.71
N TYR A 107 5.89 26.96 1.89
CA TYR A 107 7.26 27.38 1.63
C TYR A 107 7.34 28.79 1.01
N LYS A 108 6.47 29.10 0.04
CA LYS A 108 6.45 30.43 -0.58
C LYS A 108 6.04 31.51 0.42
N ASP A 109 5.06 31.22 1.26
CA ASP A 109 4.60 32.16 2.29
C ASP A 109 5.71 32.40 3.32
N ALA A 110 6.38 31.33 3.77
CA ALA A 110 7.51 31.43 4.69
C ALA A 110 8.71 32.20 4.10
N ASP A 111 9.04 32.00 2.82
CA ASP A 111 10.14 32.74 2.18
C ASP A 111 9.77 34.23 1.98
N SER A 112 8.51 34.53 1.70
CA SER A 112 7.99 35.91 1.65
C SER A 112 8.13 36.60 3.00
N ASP A 113 7.72 35.94 4.09
CA ASP A 113 7.86 36.49 5.44
C ASP A 113 9.33 36.65 5.83
N ARG A 114 10.18 35.67 5.50
CA ARG A 114 11.63 35.78 5.70
C ARG A 114 12.21 36.99 4.99
N ALA A 115 11.78 37.29 3.77
CA ALA A 115 12.23 38.47 3.03
C ALA A 115 11.83 39.77 3.75
N LYS A 116 10.59 39.88 4.23
CA LYS A 116 10.13 41.03 5.02
C LYS A 116 10.95 41.23 6.30
N TYR A 117 11.19 40.15 7.05
CA TYR A 117 12.01 40.22 8.27
C TYR A 117 13.45 40.67 7.98
N MET A 118 14.04 40.20 6.89
CA MET A 118 15.38 40.62 6.47
C MET A 118 15.45 42.11 6.10
N GLU A 119 14.41 42.63 5.46
CA GLU A 119 14.28 44.06 5.16
C GLU A 119 14.17 44.89 6.43
N MET A 120 13.25 44.53 7.34
CA MET A 120 13.09 45.19 8.64
C MET A 120 14.40 45.17 9.45
N TYR A 121 15.12 44.06 9.44
CA TYR A 121 16.42 43.94 10.12
C TYR A 121 17.45 44.91 9.54
N ARG A 122 17.53 45.05 8.21
CA ARG A 122 18.42 46.02 7.55
C ARG A 122 18.07 47.44 7.94
N GLU A 123 16.79 47.82 7.86
CA GLU A 123 16.33 49.15 8.25
C GLU A 123 16.68 49.48 9.71
N MET A 124 16.48 48.52 10.62
CA MET A 124 16.79 48.71 12.04
C MET A 124 18.29 48.87 12.25
N LYS A 125 19.11 48.08 11.55
CA LYS A 125 20.57 48.17 11.60
C LYS A 125 21.06 49.54 11.12
N ASP A 126 20.47 50.08 10.06
CA ASP A 126 20.82 51.41 9.53
C ASP A 126 20.43 52.53 10.52
N LYS A 127 19.24 52.44 11.13
CA LYS A 127 18.82 53.38 12.19
C LYS A 127 19.76 53.34 13.39
N MET A 128 20.16 52.15 13.83
CA MET A 128 21.09 51.97 14.95
C MET A 128 22.47 52.57 14.63
N SER A 129 23.02 52.30 13.45
CA SER A 129 24.27 52.91 12.98
C SER A 129 24.20 54.43 12.91
N ALA A 130 23.06 54.99 12.47
CA ALA A 130 22.85 56.44 12.45
C ALA A 130 22.81 57.05 13.87
N LEU A 131 22.19 56.36 14.82
CA LEU A 131 22.16 56.77 16.23
C LEU A 131 23.54 56.70 16.87
N ASP A 132 24.30 55.63 16.63
CA ASP A 132 25.68 55.48 17.14
C ASP A 132 26.57 56.64 16.69
N LYS A 133 26.47 57.02 15.41
CA LYS A 133 27.19 58.19 14.87
C LYS A 133 26.76 59.48 15.58
N LYS A 134 25.46 59.72 15.77
CA LYS A 134 24.95 60.91 16.47
C LYS A 134 25.44 60.97 17.92
N ILE A 135 25.41 59.85 18.64
CA ILE A 135 25.94 59.74 20.01
C ILE A 135 27.44 60.07 20.03
N MET A 136 28.21 59.53 19.08
CA MET A 136 29.64 59.82 18.96
C MET A 136 29.91 61.31 18.71
N TYR A 137 29.17 61.94 17.80
CA TYR A 137 29.28 63.38 17.56
C TYR A 137 28.95 64.20 18.80
N LEU A 138 27.90 63.84 19.53
CA LEU A 138 27.53 64.50 20.78
C LEU A 138 28.64 64.39 21.83
N LYS A 139 29.19 63.17 22.02
CA LYS A 139 30.33 62.91 22.93
C LYS A 139 31.53 63.79 22.58
N LEU A 140 31.85 63.92 21.29
CA LEU A 140 32.95 64.78 20.81
C LEU A 140 32.68 66.27 21.06
N MET A 141 31.47 66.76 20.76
CA MET A 141 31.12 68.16 21.01
C MET A 141 31.22 68.52 22.49
N VAL A 142 30.70 67.65 23.38
CA VAL A 142 30.71 67.92 24.82
C VAL A 142 32.13 67.91 25.38
N SER A 143 32.95 66.94 24.98
CA SER A 143 34.37 66.92 25.36
C SER A 143 35.11 68.16 24.87
N LYS A 144 34.86 68.61 23.63
CA LYS A 144 35.58 69.75 23.07
C LYS A 144 35.17 71.09 23.67
N ASN A 145 33.87 71.29 23.92
CA ASN A 145 33.34 72.59 24.32
C ASN A 145 33.28 72.79 25.83
N TYR A 146 33.22 71.70 26.61
CA TYR A 146 33.01 71.75 28.05
C TYR A 146 34.07 70.96 28.84
N ASP A 147 35.03 70.31 28.18
CA ASP A 147 36.05 69.43 28.81
C ASP A 147 35.43 68.30 29.67
N LEU A 148 34.19 67.91 29.35
CA LEU A 148 33.44 66.85 30.03
C LEU A 148 33.34 65.60 29.16
N ARG A 149 33.47 64.42 29.77
CA ARG A 149 33.28 63.13 29.09
C ARG A 149 31.88 62.58 29.34
N LEU A 150 31.07 62.48 28.28
CA LEU A 150 29.81 61.75 28.31
C LEU A 150 30.08 60.24 28.20
N LEU A 151 29.59 59.47 29.18
CA LEU A 151 29.58 58.01 29.16
C LEU A 151 28.50 57.48 28.21
#